data_AF-A0A1Y5E8L9-F1
#
_entry.id   AF-A0A1Y5E8L9-F1
#
_cell.length_a   1.000
_cell.length_b   1.000
_cell.length_c   1.000
_cell.angle_alpha   90.00
_cell.angle_beta   90.00
_cell.angle_gamma   90.00
#
_symmetry.space_group_name_H-M   'P 1'
#
loop_
_entity.id
_entity.type
_entity.pdbx_description
1 polymer ?
#
loop_
_entity_poly.entity_id
_entity_poly.type
_entity_poly.pdbx_seq_one_letter_code
_entity_poly.pdbx_strand_id
1 'polypeptide(L)'
;MISIEKISNIFKLFFTVLFFCTLSFTVQAASYDILYESDTDTTTNELVLNSFDSFSDVINYNYSATIVDVDISAAYSSTGLTYDGDDWHILYESDADTTTNELVLNSFDTWADVIDYNYTSTIIDVDISAGYSSTGLAYENGKWHILYESDADTTTNELVINSFDDLDDLINYNYSATIVDVDISAGYSSTGFTYDDGDWHILYEADADTTTNELVINTFSSFGDIIDYNYASTIVDVDISAAYSSTGFNALPPPDVSVVPLPAGIWLLGTGLFGLYGLQRRREKIV
;
A
#
# COMPACT_ATOMS: atom_id res chain seq x y z
N MET A 1 -24.31 -24.64 -51.88
CA MET A 1 -23.37 -25.42 -51.03
C MET A 1 -22.18 -24.54 -50.72
N ILE A 2 -21.99 -24.15 -49.46
CA ILE A 2 -20.75 -23.51 -49.01
C ILE A 2 -19.72 -24.64 -48.87
N SER A 3 -18.54 -24.50 -49.49
CA SER A 3 -17.52 -25.55 -49.37
C SER A 3 -16.95 -25.58 -47.96
N ILE A 4 -16.59 -26.76 -47.48
CA ILE A 4 -16.01 -27.00 -46.14
C ILE A 4 -14.76 -26.13 -45.91
N GLU A 5 -14.00 -25.83 -46.97
CA GLU A 5 -12.86 -24.92 -46.94
C GLU A 5 -13.21 -23.48 -46.54
N LYS A 6 -14.35 -22.95 -47.00
CA LYS A 6 -14.78 -21.59 -46.64
C LYS A 6 -15.18 -21.49 -45.17
N ILE A 7 -15.75 -22.54 -44.60
CA ILE A 7 -16.14 -22.60 -43.18
C ILE A 7 -14.90 -22.68 -42.29
N SER A 8 -13.89 -23.47 -42.68
CA SER A 8 -12.61 -23.58 -41.96
C SER A 8 -11.84 -22.25 -41.87
N ASN A 9 -11.82 -21.47 -42.96
CA ASN A 9 -11.13 -20.18 -42.97
C ASN A 9 -11.84 -19.11 -42.13
N ILE A 10 -13.18 -19.13 -42.07
CA ILE A 10 -13.95 -18.23 -41.19
C ILE A 10 -13.71 -18.59 -39.73
N PHE A 11 -13.66 -19.87 -39.39
CA PHE A 11 -13.39 -20.33 -38.02
C PHE A 11 -11.99 -19.94 -37.54
N LYS A 12 -10.96 -20.12 -38.37
CA LYS A 12 -9.59 -19.68 -38.05
C LYS A 12 -9.52 -18.16 -37.86
N LEU A 13 -10.19 -17.39 -38.71
CA LEU A 13 -10.25 -15.93 -38.60
C LEU A 13 -10.94 -15.49 -37.30
N PHE A 14 -12.07 -16.12 -36.96
CA PHE A 14 -12.78 -15.83 -35.71
C PHE A 14 -11.91 -16.15 -34.49
N PHE A 15 -11.17 -17.27 -34.51
CA PHE A 15 -10.24 -17.63 -33.45
C PHE A 15 -9.05 -16.67 -33.35
N THR A 16 -8.49 -16.19 -34.48
CA THR A 16 -7.39 -15.21 -34.47
C THR A 16 -7.86 -13.84 -33.95
N VAL A 17 -9.06 -13.39 -34.33
CA VAL A 17 -9.64 -12.12 -33.83
C VAL A 17 -9.99 -12.25 -32.34
N LEU A 18 -10.54 -13.39 -31.90
CA LEU A 18 -10.80 -13.64 -30.48
C LEU A 18 -9.49 -13.68 -29.67
N PHE A 19 -8.42 -14.26 -30.22
CA PHE A 19 -7.09 -14.34 -29.60
C PHE A 19 -6.36 -12.98 -29.56
N PHE A 20 -6.66 -12.05 -30.48
CA PHE A 20 -6.19 -10.67 -30.41
C PHE A 20 -7.09 -9.77 -29.55
N CYS A 21 -8.37 -10.13 -29.35
CA CYS A 21 -9.28 -9.47 -28.43
C CYS A 21 -9.13 -9.93 -26.98
N THR A 22 -8.53 -11.10 -26.72
CA THR A 22 -7.89 -11.40 -25.43
C THR A 22 -6.56 -10.66 -25.35
N LEU A 23 -6.59 -9.34 -25.60
CA LEU A 23 -5.55 -8.42 -25.19
C LEU A 23 -5.31 -8.73 -23.72
N SER A 24 -4.11 -9.21 -23.42
CA SER A 24 -3.63 -9.38 -22.07
C SER A 24 -3.88 -8.09 -21.33
N PHE A 25 -4.89 -8.06 -20.47
CA PHE A 25 -4.93 -7.08 -19.41
C PHE A 25 -3.73 -7.43 -18.55
N THR A 26 -2.63 -6.71 -18.73
CA THR A 26 -1.63 -6.62 -17.67
C THR A 26 -2.36 -5.97 -16.52
N VAL A 27 -2.77 -6.78 -15.55
CA VAL A 27 -3.08 -6.27 -14.22
C VAL A 27 -1.79 -5.58 -13.79
N GLN A 28 -1.82 -4.26 -13.72
CA GLN A 28 -0.71 -3.51 -13.15
C GLN A 28 -0.66 -3.93 -11.67
N ALA A 29 0.51 -4.28 -11.18
CA ALA A 29 0.68 -4.64 -9.78
C ALA A 29 0.44 -3.40 -8.90
N ALA A 30 -0.01 -3.62 -7.66
CA ALA A 30 -0.01 -2.59 -6.63
C ALA A 30 1.43 -2.08 -6.43
N SER A 31 1.57 -0.78 -6.21
CA SER A 31 2.81 -0.16 -5.75
C SER A 31 2.77 -0.01 -4.23
N TYR A 32 3.94 0.15 -3.61
CA TYR A 32 4.06 0.26 -2.16
C TYR A 32 4.94 1.44 -1.80
N ASP A 33 4.70 2.01 -0.64
CA ASP A 33 5.50 3.08 -0.07
C ASP A 33 5.91 2.70 1.36
N ILE A 34 7.17 2.92 1.70
CA ILE A 34 7.63 2.87 3.09
C ILE A 34 8.06 4.28 3.49
N LEU A 35 7.48 4.78 4.57
CA LEU A 35 7.86 6.03 5.22
C LEU A 35 8.96 5.73 6.24
N TYR A 36 10.00 6.55 6.22
CA TYR A 36 11.08 6.55 7.19
C TYR A 36 11.15 7.91 7.86
N GLU A 37 11.47 7.91 9.14
CA GLU A 37 11.75 9.08 9.96
C GLU A 37 13.19 9.03 10.45
N SER A 38 13.85 10.18 10.54
CA SER A 38 15.21 10.23 11.09
C SER A 38 15.19 10.10 12.61
N ASP A 39 16.02 9.21 13.16
CA ASP A 39 16.14 8.99 14.63
C ASP A 39 16.63 10.22 15.41
N THR A 40 17.11 11.24 14.69
CA THR A 40 17.51 12.51 15.28
C THR A 40 16.65 13.60 14.68
N ASP A 41 15.93 14.32 15.55
CA ASP A 41 15.16 15.50 15.12
C ASP A 41 16.05 16.45 14.33
N THR A 42 15.67 16.66 13.07
CA THR A 42 16.38 17.58 12.18
C THR A 42 15.41 18.54 11.54
N THR A 43 15.82 19.78 11.34
CA THR A 43 14.96 20.81 10.75
C THR A 43 14.76 20.66 9.23
N THR A 44 15.24 19.57 8.62
CA THR A 44 15.20 19.29 7.16
C THR A 44 15.43 17.81 6.89
N ASN A 45 14.73 17.23 5.91
CA ASN A 45 14.83 15.81 5.50
C ASN A 45 14.50 14.81 6.63
N GLU A 46 13.56 15.16 7.49
CA GLU A 46 13.17 14.28 8.60
C GLU A 46 12.40 13.05 8.13
N LEU A 47 11.61 13.20 7.05
CA LEU A 47 10.90 12.10 6.43
C LEU A 47 11.51 11.72 5.07
N VAL A 48 11.73 10.42 4.87
CA VAL A 48 12.15 9.86 3.59
C VAL A 48 11.11 8.83 3.16
N LEU A 49 10.71 8.89 1.90
CA LEU A 49 9.73 7.96 1.37
C LEU A 49 10.35 7.14 0.25
N ASN A 50 10.31 5.82 0.41
CA ASN A 50 10.75 4.87 -0.61
C ASN A 50 9.54 4.29 -1.32
N SER A 51 9.43 4.52 -2.62
CA SER A 51 8.37 3.98 -3.46
C SER A 51 8.85 2.76 -4.24
N PHE A 52 8.01 1.73 -4.27
CA PHE A 52 8.27 0.44 -4.89
C PHE A 52 7.18 0.12 -5.92
N ASP A 53 7.58 -0.30 -7.12
CA ASP A 53 6.62 -0.60 -8.20
C ASP A 53 5.83 -1.91 -7.98
N SER A 54 6.26 -2.74 -7.03
CA SER A 54 5.63 -4.03 -6.69
C SER A 54 6.04 -4.56 -5.33
N PHE A 55 5.30 -5.54 -4.78
CA PHE A 55 5.70 -6.22 -3.54
C PHE A 55 7.03 -6.97 -3.70
N SER A 56 7.30 -7.47 -4.91
CA SER A 56 8.60 -8.07 -5.21
C SER A 56 9.72 -7.05 -5.16
N ASP A 57 9.46 -5.80 -5.50
CA ASP A 57 10.44 -4.73 -5.37
C ASP A 57 10.66 -4.35 -3.90
N VAL A 58 9.63 -4.40 -3.05
CA VAL A 58 9.78 -4.28 -1.59
C VAL A 58 10.74 -5.34 -1.07
N ILE A 59 10.48 -6.62 -1.36
CA ILE A 59 11.30 -7.75 -0.90
C ILE A 59 12.76 -7.63 -1.37
N ASN A 60 12.98 -7.18 -2.61
CA ASN A 60 14.32 -7.03 -3.20
C ASN A 60 14.95 -5.65 -2.93
N TYR A 61 14.26 -4.80 -2.17
CA TYR A 61 14.65 -3.41 -1.88
C TYR A 61 15.01 -2.58 -3.12
N ASN A 62 14.19 -2.69 -4.16
CA ASN A 62 14.35 -1.99 -5.43
C ASN A 62 13.39 -0.80 -5.51
N TYR A 63 13.80 0.35 -4.98
CA TYR A 63 12.94 1.52 -4.83
C TYR A 63 13.42 2.75 -5.61
N SER A 64 12.51 3.71 -5.76
CA SER A 64 12.83 5.11 -6.00
C SER A 64 12.64 5.88 -4.70
N ALA A 65 13.70 6.51 -4.21
CA ALA A 65 13.62 7.37 -3.03
C ALA A 65 13.11 8.76 -3.41
N THR A 66 12.18 9.28 -2.62
CA THR A 66 11.76 10.67 -2.62
C THR A 66 11.99 11.22 -1.22
N ILE A 67 12.79 12.29 -1.13
CA ILE A 67 12.91 13.03 0.12
C ILE A 67 11.63 13.83 0.28
N VAL A 68 10.95 13.65 1.42
CA VAL A 68 9.87 14.53 1.83
C VAL A 68 10.55 15.57 2.72
N ASP A 69 10.78 16.77 2.19
CA ASP A 69 11.48 17.82 2.95
C ASP A 69 10.52 18.41 3.99
N VAL A 70 10.35 17.66 5.07
CA VAL A 70 9.44 17.94 6.18
C VAL A 70 10.23 18.40 7.40
N ASP A 71 9.64 19.35 8.12
CA ASP A 71 9.99 19.75 9.49
C ASP A 71 8.81 19.30 10.35
N ILE A 72 8.87 18.08 10.87
CA ILE A 72 7.94 17.62 11.91
C ILE A 72 8.37 18.35 13.18
N SER A 73 7.40 18.70 14.02
CA SER A 73 7.77 19.17 15.35
C SER A 73 8.49 18.03 16.08
N ALA A 74 9.65 18.31 16.69
CA ALA A 74 10.38 17.46 17.63
C ALA A 74 9.62 17.09 18.94
N ALA A 75 8.31 16.99 18.86
CA ALA A 75 7.42 16.57 19.93
C ALA A 75 6.43 15.49 19.42
N TYR A 76 6.63 15.05 18.18
CA TYR A 76 5.83 14.08 17.48
C TYR A 76 6.72 13.22 16.58
N SER A 77 6.44 11.92 16.57
CA SER A 77 6.92 10.98 15.57
C SER A 77 5.77 10.55 14.67
N SER A 78 6.09 10.28 13.41
CA SER A 78 5.19 9.63 12.46
C SER A 78 5.03 8.16 12.83
N THR A 79 3.83 7.63 12.62
CA THR A 79 3.48 6.25 13.00
C THR A 79 2.60 5.55 11.97
N GLY A 80 2.23 6.23 10.89
CA GLY A 80 1.53 5.58 9.78
C GLY A 80 1.44 6.44 8.53
N LEU A 81 1.30 5.77 7.39
CA LEU A 81 1.07 6.37 6.08
C LEU A 81 -0.04 5.57 5.39
N THR A 82 -1.07 6.23 4.87
CA THR A 82 -2.10 5.56 4.08
C THR A 82 -2.70 6.45 2.99
N TYR A 83 -3.32 5.83 1.99
CA TYR A 83 -4.14 6.50 0.98
C TYR A 83 -5.57 5.95 1.05
N ASP A 84 -6.56 6.81 1.25
CA ASP A 84 -7.96 6.39 1.46
C ASP A 84 -8.77 6.28 0.16
N GLY A 85 -8.13 6.50 -1.00
CA GLY A 85 -8.76 6.54 -2.31
C GLY A 85 -9.09 7.96 -2.80
N ASP A 86 -9.07 8.95 -1.91
CA ASP A 86 -9.24 10.37 -2.23
C ASP A 86 -7.98 11.16 -1.83
N ASP A 87 -7.56 11.08 -0.57
CA ASP A 87 -6.48 11.86 0.04
C ASP A 87 -5.39 10.94 0.65
N TRP A 88 -4.18 11.49 0.78
CA TRP A 88 -3.07 10.88 1.51
C TRP A 88 -3.09 11.30 2.97
N HIS A 89 -2.67 10.41 3.86
CA HIS A 89 -2.68 10.67 5.29
C HIS A 89 -1.41 10.17 5.97
N ILE A 90 -0.85 11.00 6.85
CA ILE A 90 0.23 10.61 7.76
C ILE A 90 -0.30 10.75 9.18
N LEU A 91 -0.18 9.67 9.96
CA LEU A 91 -0.47 9.65 11.38
C LEU A 91 0.79 10.04 12.15
N TYR A 92 0.61 10.91 13.14
CA TYR A 92 1.64 11.31 14.09
C TYR A 92 1.15 11.03 15.50
N GLU A 93 2.09 10.66 16.35
CA GLU A 93 1.92 10.48 17.78
C GLU A 93 2.85 11.41 18.54
N SER A 94 2.39 11.95 19.67
CA SER A 94 3.26 12.77 20.51
C SER A 94 4.27 11.92 21.28
N ASP A 95 5.55 12.30 21.25
CA ASP A 95 6.63 11.57 21.95
C ASP A 95 6.50 11.58 23.48
N ALA A 96 5.65 12.46 24.01
CA ALA A 96 5.36 12.52 25.42
C ALA A 96 3.92 12.06 25.66
N ASP A 97 3.74 11.10 26.56
CA ASP A 97 2.42 10.72 27.04
C ASP A 97 1.66 11.95 27.53
N THR A 98 0.53 12.25 26.90
CA THR A 98 -0.39 13.31 27.27
C THR A 98 -1.80 12.77 27.45
N THR A 99 -2.54 13.30 28.41
CA THR A 99 -3.89 12.78 28.70
C THR A 99 -4.96 13.13 27.64
N THR A 100 -4.59 13.79 26.53
CA THR A 100 -5.46 14.23 25.43
C THR A 100 -4.63 14.66 24.22
N ASN A 101 -5.15 14.46 23.00
CA ASN A 101 -4.56 14.91 21.73
C ASN A 101 -3.20 14.28 21.40
N GLU A 102 -3.01 13.00 21.71
CA GLU A 102 -1.75 12.31 21.40
C GLU A 102 -1.61 12.01 19.91
N LEU A 103 -2.71 11.82 19.17
CA LEU A 103 -2.67 11.54 17.75
C LEU A 103 -3.07 12.75 16.89
N VAL A 104 -2.30 12.97 15.83
CA VAL A 104 -2.59 13.98 14.81
C VAL A 104 -2.58 13.31 13.45
N LEU A 105 -3.63 13.55 12.66
CA LEU A 105 -3.73 13.11 11.28
C LEU A 105 -3.52 14.31 10.36
N ASN A 106 -2.46 14.26 9.56
CA ASN A 106 -2.28 15.22 8.48
C ASN A 106 -2.80 14.63 7.18
N SER A 107 -3.74 15.32 6.54
CA SER A 107 -4.37 14.93 5.27
C SER A 107 -3.87 15.82 4.13
N PHE A 108 -3.59 15.20 2.98
CA PHE A 108 -3.02 15.83 1.80
C PHE A 108 -3.82 15.45 0.56
N ASP A 109 -4.32 16.45 -0.18
CA ASP A 109 -5.15 16.24 -1.37
C ASP A 109 -4.42 15.47 -2.48
N THR A 110 -3.10 15.63 -2.56
CA THR A 110 -2.29 15.00 -3.61
C THR A 110 -0.95 14.51 -3.10
N TRP A 111 -0.33 13.60 -3.86
CA TRP A 111 1.05 13.19 -3.60
C TRP A 111 2.06 14.35 -3.68
N ALA A 112 1.80 15.34 -4.53
CA ALA A 112 2.65 16.52 -4.59
C ALA A 112 2.54 17.33 -3.29
N ASP A 113 1.35 17.38 -2.69
CA ASP A 113 1.14 18.02 -1.39
C ASP A 113 1.86 17.28 -0.26
N VAL A 114 1.97 15.95 -0.33
CA VAL A 114 2.83 15.17 0.60
C VAL A 114 4.28 15.64 0.48
N ILE A 115 4.83 15.65 -0.74
CA ILE A 115 6.23 16.06 -1.00
C ILE A 115 6.51 17.51 -0.58
N ASP A 116 5.57 18.42 -0.88
CA ASP A 116 5.68 19.85 -0.57
C ASP A 116 5.23 20.19 0.87
N TYR A 117 4.83 19.19 1.64
CA TYR A 117 4.30 19.30 3.01
C TYR A 117 3.17 20.33 3.17
N ASN A 118 2.18 20.26 2.27
CA ASN A 118 1.00 21.13 2.23
C ASN A 118 -0.26 20.38 2.67
N TYR A 119 -0.59 20.43 3.96
CA TYR A 119 -1.65 19.59 4.54
C TYR A 119 -2.76 20.39 5.22
N THR A 120 -3.88 19.69 5.44
CA THR A 120 -4.86 20.03 6.47
C THR A 120 -4.63 19.11 7.68
N SER A 121 -4.49 19.68 8.87
CA SER A 121 -4.28 18.90 10.09
C SER A 121 -5.60 18.69 10.82
N THR A 122 -5.80 17.46 11.30
CA THR A 122 -6.92 17.08 12.16
C THR A 122 -6.38 16.43 13.42
N ILE A 123 -6.73 16.98 14.58
CA ILE A 123 -6.38 16.37 15.86
C ILE A 123 -7.37 15.22 16.11
N ILE A 124 -6.83 14.04 16.42
CA ILE A 124 -7.60 12.92 16.94
C ILE A 124 -7.53 13.05 18.46
N ASP A 125 -8.63 13.43 19.10
CA ASP A 125 -8.67 13.64 20.56
C ASP A 125 -8.76 12.29 21.26
N VAL A 126 -7.59 11.66 21.39
CA VAL A 126 -7.39 10.37 22.05
C VAL A 126 -6.39 10.48 23.20
N ASP A 127 -6.62 9.66 24.21
CA ASP A 127 -5.69 9.25 25.26
C ASP A 127 -5.33 7.79 24.94
N ILE A 128 -4.21 7.58 24.23
CA ILE A 128 -3.65 6.25 24.03
C ILE A 128 -3.33 5.74 25.43
N SER A 129 -3.72 4.50 25.72
CA SER A 129 -3.48 3.95 27.05
C SER A 129 -1.98 3.96 27.33
N ALA A 130 -1.55 4.67 28.38
CA ALA A 130 -0.17 4.65 28.86
C ALA A 130 0.40 3.22 28.86
N GLY A 131 1.39 2.95 28.02
CA GLY A 131 1.92 1.62 27.75
C GLY A 131 1.66 1.08 26.34
N TYR A 132 1.11 1.90 25.43
CA TYR A 132 0.98 1.59 24.01
C TYR A 132 1.40 2.79 23.17
N SER A 133 2.02 2.51 22.03
CA SER A 133 2.33 3.45 20.97
C SER A 133 1.61 3.02 19.68
N SER A 134 1.20 3.97 18.85
CA SER A 134 0.71 3.70 17.50
C SER A 134 1.87 3.35 16.57
N THR A 135 1.65 2.37 15.69
CA THR A 135 2.72 1.84 14.82
C THR A 135 2.26 1.57 13.39
N GLY A 136 0.99 1.83 13.09
CA GLY A 136 0.50 1.73 11.72
C GLY A 136 -0.88 2.35 11.52
N LEU A 137 -1.11 2.80 10.28
CA LEU A 137 -2.39 3.31 9.81
C LEU A 137 -2.75 2.62 8.49
N ALA A 138 -3.92 1.99 8.41
CA ALA A 138 -4.42 1.37 7.19
C ALA A 138 -5.85 1.80 6.88
N TYR A 139 -6.18 1.83 5.59
CA TYR A 139 -7.54 2.03 5.10
C TYR A 139 -8.00 0.84 4.26
N GLU A 140 -9.14 0.25 4.62
CA GLU A 140 -9.70 -0.92 3.94
C GLU A 140 -11.20 -0.73 3.74
N ASN A 141 -11.64 -0.75 2.48
CA ASN A 141 -13.07 -0.81 2.12
C ASN A 141 -13.97 0.23 2.84
N GLY A 142 -13.47 1.45 3.05
CA GLY A 142 -14.22 2.51 3.74
C GLY A 142 -13.92 2.65 5.22
N LYS A 143 -13.10 1.77 5.80
CA LYS A 143 -12.78 1.70 7.22
C LYS A 143 -11.34 2.10 7.49
N TRP A 144 -11.14 2.71 8.64
CA TRP A 144 -9.83 3.07 9.14
C TRP A 144 -9.38 2.08 10.20
N HIS A 145 -8.08 1.81 10.22
CA HIS A 145 -7.48 0.92 11.20
C HIS A 145 -6.19 1.55 11.73
N ILE A 146 -6.05 1.62 13.06
CA ILE A 146 -4.80 1.96 13.71
C ILE A 146 -4.27 0.71 14.41
N LEU A 147 -3.01 0.39 14.12
CA LEU A 147 -2.24 -0.62 14.84
C LEU A 147 -1.52 0.08 16.00
N TYR A 148 -1.61 -0.54 17.18
CA TYR A 148 -0.89 -0.15 18.37
C TYR A 148 -0.03 -1.31 18.83
N GLU A 149 1.12 -0.98 19.40
CA GLU A 149 2.06 -1.90 20.03
C GLU A 149 2.28 -1.50 21.49
N SER A 150 2.45 -2.48 22.38
CA SER A 150 2.76 -2.19 23.77
C SER A 150 4.21 -1.72 23.92
N ASP A 151 4.43 -0.63 24.66
CA ASP A 151 5.78 -0.08 24.91
C ASP A 151 6.69 -1.03 25.71
N ALA A 152 6.12 -2.09 26.27
CA ALA A 152 6.84 -3.11 27.01
C ALA A 152 6.70 -4.46 26.29
N ASP A 153 7.84 -5.08 26.00
CA ASP A 153 7.89 -6.46 25.50
C ASP A 153 7.04 -7.37 26.39
N THR A 154 5.95 -7.88 25.84
CA THR A 154 5.03 -8.75 26.57
C THR A 154 4.84 -10.04 25.81
N THR A 155 4.76 -11.17 26.53
CA THR A 155 4.59 -12.47 25.89
C THR A 155 3.17 -12.73 25.36
N THR A 156 2.26 -11.75 25.45
CA THR A 156 0.83 -11.83 25.05
C THR A 156 0.23 -10.44 24.91
N ASN A 157 -0.68 -10.23 23.96
CA ASN A 157 -1.43 -8.98 23.70
C ASN A 157 -0.55 -7.76 23.41
N GLU A 158 0.54 -7.96 22.67
CA GLU A 158 1.48 -6.90 22.31
C GLU A 158 0.89 -5.95 21.27
N LEU A 159 0.04 -6.48 20.36
CA LEU A 159 -0.61 -5.69 19.33
C LEU A 159 -2.10 -5.49 19.58
N VAL A 160 -2.60 -4.29 19.28
CA VAL A 160 -4.03 -3.97 19.30
C VAL A 160 -4.40 -3.27 18.00
N ILE A 161 -5.49 -3.69 17.37
CA ILE A 161 -6.04 -2.99 16.21
C ILE A 161 -7.36 -2.34 16.58
N ASN A 162 -7.43 -1.02 16.46
CA ASN A 162 -8.67 -0.29 16.55
C ASN A 162 -9.20 -0.04 15.15
N SER A 163 -10.46 -0.41 14.92
CA SER A 163 -11.14 -0.22 13.63
C SER A 163 -12.27 0.79 13.74
N PHE A 164 -12.38 1.67 12.77
CA PHE A 164 -13.35 2.77 12.72
C PHE A 164 -14.16 2.66 11.42
N ASP A 165 -15.46 2.92 11.48
CA ASP A 165 -16.34 2.74 10.31
C ASP A 165 -16.20 3.89 9.29
N ASP A 166 -15.72 5.06 9.72
CA ASP A 166 -15.40 6.21 8.88
C ASP A 166 -14.38 7.15 9.55
N LEU A 167 -14.01 8.24 8.87
CA LEU A 167 -13.05 9.23 9.37
C LEU A 167 -13.59 10.02 10.57
N ASP A 168 -14.90 10.27 10.64
CA ASP A 168 -15.50 10.96 11.78
C ASP A 168 -15.40 10.09 13.04
N ASP A 169 -15.62 8.78 12.91
CA ASP A 169 -15.41 7.81 13.98
C ASP A 169 -13.95 7.77 14.42
N LEU A 170 -12.98 7.84 13.49
CA LEU A 170 -11.56 7.96 13.82
C LEU A 170 -11.27 9.22 14.64
N ILE A 171 -11.71 10.40 14.17
CA ILE A 171 -11.46 11.69 14.83
C ILE A 171 -12.09 11.75 16.23
N ASN A 172 -13.29 11.18 16.39
CA ASN A 172 -14.00 11.14 17.66
C ASN A 172 -13.65 9.91 18.51
N TYR A 173 -12.67 9.12 18.08
CA TYR A 173 -12.20 7.90 18.72
C TYR A 173 -13.33 6.90 19.08
N ASN A 174 -14.27 6.71 18.16
CA ASN A 174 -15.37 5.76 18.26
C ASN A 174 -15.01 4.48 17.49
N TYR A 175 -14.43 3.49 18.18
CA TYR A 175 -13.84 2.32 17.56
C TYR A 175 -14.45 0.99 18.02
N SER A 176 -14.27 -0.02 17.19
CA SER A 176 -14.32 -1.43 17.60
C SER A 176 -12.90 -1.93 17.82
N ALA A 177 -12.56 -2.25 19.07
CA ALA A 177 -11.27 -2.80 19.43
C ALA A 177 -11.18 -4.29 19.04
N THR A 178 -10.08 -4.68 18.42
CA THR A 178 -9.68 -6.08 18.31
C THR A 178 -8.31 -6.26 18.93
N ILE A 179 -8.25 -7.05 20.00
CA ILE A 179 -6.97 -7.46 20.59
C ILE A 179 -6.36 -8.49 19.65
N VAL A 180 -5.13 -8.24 19.27
CA VAL A 180 -4.35 -9.17 18.47
C VAL A 180 -3.37 -9.82 19.43
N ASP A 181 -3.59 -11.09 19.75
CA ASP A 181 -2.64 -11.85 20.60
C ASP A 181 -1.46 -12.32 19.74
N VAL A 182 -0.72 -11.35 19.21
CA VAL A 182 0.57 -11.53 18.53
C VAL A 182 1.67 -11.46 19.57
N ASP A 183 2.60 -12.40 19.46
CA ASP A 183 3.92 -12.38 20.10
C ASP A 183 4.89 -11.83 19.04
N ILE A 184 5.22 -10.54 19.11
CA ILE A 184 6.28 -10.00 18.26
C ILE A 184 7.57 -10.65 18.75
N SER A 185 8.40 -11.11 17.81
CA SER A 185 9.65 -11.73 18.20
C SER A 185 10.51 -10.70 18.91
N ALA A 186 10.90 -10.97 20.16
CA ALA A 186 11.78 -10.09 20.93
C ALA A 186 12.96 -9.59 20.08
N GLY A 187 13.15 -8.26 20.04
CA GLY A 187 14.11 -7.60 19.18
C GLY A 187 13.53 -7.02 17.88
N TYR A 188 12.20 -6.96 17.75
CA TYR A 188 11.51 -6.28 16.66
C TYR A 188 10.35 -5.45 17.21
N SER A 189 10.10 -4.32 16.57
CA SER A 189 8.94 -3.47 16.76
C SER A 189 8.13 -3.41 15.47
N SER A 190 6.81 -3.28 15.56
CA SER A 190 5.96 -2.99 14.41
C SER A 190 6.11 -1.53 13.99
N THR A 191 6.13 -1.26 12.69
CA THR A 191 6.39 0.07 12.13
C THR A 191 5.53 0.42 10.92
N GLY A 192 4.67 -0.51 10.49
CA GLY A 192 3.74 -0.25 9.40
C GLY A 192 2.64 -1.27 9.31
N PHE A 193 1.49 -0.85 8.78
CA PHE A 193 0.30 -1.67 8.65
C PHE A 193 -0.46 -1.29 7.38
N THR A 194 -0.75 -2.25 6.50
CA THR A 194 -1.50 -1.99 5.26
C THR A 194 -2.33 -3.19 4.83
N TYR A 195 -3.23 -2.96 3.88
CA TYR A 195 -4.06 -3.97 3.24
C TYR A 195 -3.91 -3.87 1.72
N ASP A 196 -3.64 -5.00 1.06
CA ASP A 196 -3.53 -5.09 -0.40
C ASP A 196 -4.01 -6.43 -0.95
N ASP A 197 -4.69 -6.39 -2.08
CA ASP A 197 -5.18 -7.55 -2.84
C ASP A 197 -5.86 -8.67 -2.01
N GLY A 198 -6.48 -8.33 -0.88
CA GLY A 198 -7.14 -9.31 0.00
C GLY A 198 -6.34 -9.75 1.21
N ASP A 199 -5.05 -9.39 1.28
CA ASP A 199 -4.15 -9.73 2.37
C ASP A 199 -3.83 -8.48 3.22
N TRP A 200 -3.58 -8.70 4.51
CA TRP A 200 -3.04 -7.71 5.44
C TRP A 200 -1.54 -7.89 5.58
N HIS A 201 -0.83 -6.79 5.76
CA HIS A 201 0.61 -6.78 5.96
C HIS A 201 0.98 -5.95 7.18
N ILE A 202 1.82 -6.50 8.05
CA ILE A 202 2.47 -5.77 9.13
C ILE A 202 3.97 -5.74 8.83
N LEU A 203 4.53 -4.54 8.79
CA LEU A 203 5.97 -4.30 8.69
C LEU A 203 6.55 -4.25 10.11
N TYR A 204 7.64 -4.97 10.30
CA TYR A 204 8.42 -4.97 11.53
C TYR A 204 9.84 -4.51 11.21
N GLU A 205 10.42 -3.79 12.15
CA GLU A 205 11.80 -3.34 12.16
C GLU A 205 12.54 -3.96 13.35
N ALA A 206 13.81 -4.33 13.17
CA ALA A 206 14.64 -4.81 14.26
C ALA A 206 14.98 -3.65 15.23
N ASP A 207 14.79 -3.83 16.54
CA ASP A 207 15.02 -2.79 17.56
C ASP A 207 16.49 -2.33 17.65
N ALA A 208 17.39 -3.13 17.12
CA ALA A 208 18.81 -2.83 17.05
C ALA A 208 19.26 -2.89 15.62
N ASP A 209 19.98 -1.86 15.17
CA ASP A 209 20.54 -1.80 13.83
C ASP A 209 21.26 -3.10 13.47
N THR A 210 20.83 -3.71 12.37
CA THR A 210 21.46 -4.94 11.88
C THR A 210 21.84 -4.80 10.43
N THR A 211 22.97 -5.40 10.05
CA THR A 211 23.42 -5.35 8.64
C THR A 211 22.62 -6.28 7.71
N THR A 212 21.62 -7.01 8.22
CA THR A 212 20.80 -8.00 7.50
C THR A 212 19.49 -8.27 8.24
N ASN A 213 18.39 -8.44 7.51
CA ASN A 213 17.04 -8.74 8.05
C ASN A 213 16.47 -7.64 8.97
N GLU A 214 16.79 -6.38 8.69
CA GLU A 214 16.29 -5.29 9.52
C GLU A 214 14.78 -5.07 9.38
N LEU A 215 14.22 -5.35 8.18
CA LEU A 215 12.79 -5.30 7.94
C LEU A 215 12.21 -6.70 7.69
N VAL A 216 11.04 -6.95 8.29
CA VAL A 216 10.28 -8.19 8.08
C VAL A 216 8.83 -7.82 7.81
N ILE A 217 8.23 -8.44 6.79
CA ILE A 217 6.79 -8.30 6.52
C ILE A 217 6.11 -9.62 6.83
N ASN A 218 5.11 -9.57 7.72
CA ASN A 218 4.18 -10.68 7.90
C ASN A 218 2.91 -10.41 7.10
N THR A 219 2.54 -11.37 6.26
CA THR A 219 1.34 -11.33 5.43
C THR A 219 0.27 -12.27 5.97
N PHE A 220 -0.96 -11.78 6.10
CA PHE A 220 -2.11 -12.48 6.65
C PHE A 220 -3.26 -12.44 5.66
N SER A 221 -3.89 -13.58 5.35
CA SER A 221 -4.97 -13.61 4.35
C SER A 221 -6.34 -13.18 4.85
N SER A 222 -6.43 -12.84 6.13
CA SER A 222 -7.63 -12.28 6.72
C SER A 222 -7.31 -11.60 8.05
N PHE A 223 -8.23 -10.76 8.50
CA PHE A 223 -8.17 -10.20 9.85
C PHE A 223 -8.25 -11.30 10.94
N GLY A 224 -8.91 -12.43 10.65
CA GLY A 224 -8.91 -13.60 11.53
C GLY A 224 -7.53 -14.25 11.63
N ASP A 225 -6.78 -14.30 10.53
CA ASP A 225 -5.41 -14.80 10.52
C ASP A 225 -4.46 -13.91 11.33
N ILE A 226 -4.70 -12.59 11.38
CA ILE A 226 -3.98 -11.68 12.27
C ILE A 226 -4.22 -12.06 13.74
N ILE A 227 -5.49 -12.25 14.14
CA ILE A 227 -5.87 -12.62 15.51
C ILE A 227 -5.28 -13.99 15.91
N ASP A 228 -5.30 -14.96 15.00
CA ASP A 228 -4.81 -16.31 15.23
C ASP A 228 -3.28 -16.45 15.03
N TYR A 229 -2.60 -15.35 14.68
CA TYR A 229 -1.18 -15.28 14.32
C TYR A 229 -0.76 -16.34 13.27
N ASN A 230 -1.57 -16.49 12.23
CA ASN A 230 -1.37 -17.42 11.13
C ASN A 230 -0.91 -16.68 9.87
N TYR A 231 0.41 -16.58 9.66
CA TYR A 231 0.98 -15.73 8.62
C TYR A 231 1.96 -16.45 7.70
N ALA A 232 2.16 -15.86 6.52
CA ALA A 232 3.34 -16.07 5.70
C ALA A 232 4.34 -14.95 5.99
N SER A 233 5.52 -15.30 6.52
CA SER A 233 6.59 -14.32 6.76
C SER A 233 7.46 -14.15 5.53
N THR A 234 7.78 -12.91 5.20
CA THR A 234 8.74 -12.55 4.16
C THR A 234 9.76 -11.60 4.73
N ILE A 235 11.03 -12.02 4.69
CA ILE A 235 12.14 -11.15 5.07
C ILE A 235 12.36 -10.13 3.94
N VAL A 236 12.45 -8.86 4.31
CA VAL A 236 12.88 -7.78 3.44
C VAL A 236 14.37 -7.58 3.77
N ASP A 237 15.25 -8.16 2.95
CA ASP A 237 16.70 -8.18 3.22
C ASP A 237 17.29 -6.79 2.98
N VAL A 238 17.24 -5.95 4.01
CA VAL A 238 17.58 -4.53 3.96
C VAL A 238 18.57 -4.16 5.06
N ASP A 239 19.38 -3.16 4.74
CA ASP A 239 20.24 -2.34 5.61
C ASP A 239 19.67 -0.91 5.48
N ILE A 240 18.68 -0.59 6.32
CA ILE A 240 18.23 0.78 6.55
C ILE A 240 19.45 1.49 7.15
N SER A 241 19.65 2.75 6.77
CA SER A 241 20.69 3.52 7.44
C SER A 241 20.31 3.62 8.91
N ALA A 242 21.25 3.33 9.82
CA ALA A 242 21.20 3.53 11.28
C ALA A 242 21.01 5.01 11.75
N ALA A 243 20.33 5.82 10.94
CA ALA A 243 19.94 7.19 11.23
C ALA A 243 18.45 7.41 10.90
N TYR A 244 17.74 6.33 10.56
CA TYR A 244 16.34 6.32 10.19
C TYR A 244 15.69 5.03 10.68
N SER A 245 14.45 5.18 11.16
CA SER A 245 13.52 4.09 11.39
C SER A 245 12.34 4.19 10.44
N SER A 246 11.77 3.06 10.07
CA SER A 246 10.51 2.98 9.36
C SER A 246 9.36 3.37 10.29
N THR A 247 8.39 4.09 9.75
CA THR A 247 7.24 4.63 10.50
C THR A 247 5.92 4.51 9.75
N GLY A 248 5.94 3.97 8.53
CA GLY A 248 4.72 3.71 7.79
C GLY A 248 4.95 2.76 6.63
N PHE A 249 3.93 1.97 6.32
CA PHE A 249 3.91 1.08 5.17
C PHE A 249 2.55 1.20 4.50
N ASN A 250 2.52 1.61 3.24
CA ASN A 250 1.30 1.79 2.48
C ASN A 250 1.31 0.94 1.22
N ALA A 251 0.17 0.37 0.88
CA ALA A 251 -0.05 -0.28 -0.40
C ALA A 251 -1.03 0.56 -1.20
N LEU A 252 -0.64 0.90 -2.43
CA LEU A 252 -1.45 1.69 -3.31
C LEU A 252 -2.27 0.78 -4.22
N PRO A 253 -3.57 1.07 -4.40
CA PRO A 253 -4.35 0.34 -5.37
C PRO A 253 -3.71 0.50 -6.76
N PRO A 254 -3.70 -0.56 -7.58
CA PRO A 254 -3.14 -0.46 -8.92
C PRO A 254 -3.88 0.63 -9.70
N PRO A 255 -3.19 1.40 -10.55
CA PRO A 255 -3.83 2.47 -11.30
C PRO A 255 -5.01 1.94 -12.08
N ASP A 256 -6.11 2.70 -12.09
CA ASP A 256 -7.26 2.38 -12.93
C ASP A 256 -6.77 2.08 -14.34
N VAL A 257 -6.99 0.84 -14.79
CA VAL A 257 -6.61 0.44 -16.15
C VAL A 257 -7.34 1.37 -17.10
N SER A 258 -6.57 2.19 -17.82
CA SER A 258 -7.11 3.11 -18.82
C SER A 258 -7.97 2.32 -19.80
N VAL A 259 -9.29 2.41 -19.64
CA VAL A 259 -10.23 1.83 -20.59
C VAL A 259 -10.00 2.54 -21.90
N VAL A 260 -9.38 1.84 -22.86
CA VAL A 260 -9.15 2.35 -24.21
C VAL A 260 -10.47 2.97 -24.67
N PRO A 261 -10.51 4.30 -24.92
CA PRO A 261 -11.76 4.96 -25.25
C PRO A 261 -12.43 4.21 -26.39
N LEU A 262 -13.72 3.88 -26.24
CA LEU A 262 -14.48 3.14 -27.26
C LEU A 262 -14.24 3.62 -28.71
N PRO A 263 -14.04 4.93 -29.00
CA PRO A 263 -13.65 5.36 -30.33
C PRO A 263 -12.34 4.73 -30.86
N ALA A 264 -11.30 4.64 -30.02
CA ALA A 264 -10.02 4.05 -30.39
C ALA A 264 -10.15 2.53 -30.59
N GLY A 265 -10.91 1.84 -29.75
CA GLY A 265 -11.20 0.41 -29.92
C GLY A 265 -11.92 0.11 -31.24
N ILE A 266 -12.91 0.93 -31.61
CA ILE A 266 -13.64 0.80 -32.89
C ILE A 266 -12.71 1.06 -34.08
N TRP A 267 -11.81 2.04 -34.01
CA TRP A 267 -10.83 2.30 -35.06
C TRP A 267 -9.82 1.17 -35.23
N LEU A 268 -9.34 0.59 -34.13
CA LEU A 268 -8.42 -0.55 -34.16
C LEU A 268 -9.09 -1.78 -34.79
N LEU A 269 -10.33 -2.08 -34.38
CA LEU A 269 -11.14 -3.14 -34.98
C LEU A 269 -11.40 -2.87 -36.47
N GLY A 270 -11.79 -1.65 -36.81
CA GLY A 270 -12.09 -1.23 -38.18
C GLY A 270 -10.88 -1.36 -39.10
N THR A 271 -9.72 -0.85 -38.69
CA THR A 271 -8.47 -0.94 -39.46
C THR A 271 -7.98 -2.37 -39.62
N GLY A 272 -8.11 -3.20 -38.58
CA GLY A 272 -7.85 -4.64 -38.65
C GLY A 272 -8.74 -5.35 -39.69
N LEU A 273 -10.05 -5.08 -39.67
CA LEU A 273 -11.01 -5.65 -40.62
C LEU A 273 -10.74 -5.18 -42.07
N PHE A 274 -10.41 -3.90 -42.27
CA PHE A 274 -10.06 -3.38 -43.59
C PHE A 274 -8.75 -3.98 -44.14
N GLY A 275 -7.74 -4.15 -43.28
CA GLY A 275 -6.49 -4.83 -43.64
C GLY A 275 -6.72 -6.27 -44.11
N LEU A 276 -7.54 -7.01 -43.36
CA LEU A 276 -7.92 -8.38 -43.70
C LEU A 276 -8.70 -8.48 -45.02
N TYR A 277 -9.64 -7.56 -45.24
CA TYR A 277 -10.38 -7.48 -46.50
C TYR A 277 -9.45 -7.20 -47.70
N GLY A 278 -8.47 -6.31 -47.53
CA GLY A 278 -7.45 -6.03 -48.54
C GLY A 278 -6.61 -7.26 -48.90
N LEU A 279 -6.22 -8.07 -47.92
CA LEU A 279 -5.48 -9.31 -48.12
C LEU A 279 -6.32 -10.37 -48.86
N GLN A 280 -7.61 -10.49 -48.53
CA GLN A 280 -8.51 -11.41 -49.22
C GLN A 280 -8.65 -11.08 -50.71
N ARG A 281 -8.83 -9.79 -51.05
CA ARG A 281 -8.89 -9.34 -52.45
C ARG A 281 -7.61 -9.56 -53.24
N ARG A 282 -6.43 -9.54 -52.61
CA ARG A 282 -5.17 -9.84 -53.29
C ARG A 282 -5.05 -11.31 -53.65
N ARG A 283 -5.54 -12.23 -52.80
CA ARG A 283 -5.55 -13.66 -53.10
C ARG A 283 -6.43 -14.01 -54.31
N GLU A 284 -7.56 -13.33 -54.48
CA GLU A 284 -8.47 -13.55 -55.61
C GLU A 284 -7.91 -13.10 -56.96
N LYS A 285 -6.85 -12.29 -56.99
CA LYS A 285 -6.21 -11.82 -58.24
C LYS A 285 -5.00 -12.66 -58.67
N ILE A 286 -4.53 -13.59 -57.84
CA ILE A 286 -3.33 -14.40 -58.08
C ILE A 286 -3.69 -15.83 -58.53
N VAL A 287 -4.98 -16.16 -58.58
CA VAL A 287 -5.54 -17.40 -59.16
C VAL A 287 -6.19 -17.07 -60.50
#